data_AF-A0A3M3XZB4-F1
#
_entry.id   AF-A0A3M3XZB4-F1
#
_cell.length_a   1.000
_cell.length_b   1.000
_cell.length_c   1.000
_cell.angle_alpha   90.00
_cell.angle_beta   90.00
_cell.angle_gamma   90.00
#
_symmetry.space_group_name_H-M   'P 1'
#
loop_
_entity.id
_entity.type
_entity.pdbx_description
1 polymer ?
#
loop_
_entity_poly.entity_id
_entity_poly.type
_entity_poly.pdbx_seq_one_letter_code
_entity_poly.pdbx_strand_id
1 'polypeptide(L)'
;MSIKWMRAELKRIAEKIGAEDEETVLVMLTVVDCRVDAVEEEMDYPNTVGHSFNYPVLGVQTVMHFPLCTMNSYDAANLAEAFILHVRAIESLRRPAPVGVMDMRPFPSSGAWIFPPLADGQDIKSHVAEQYRLILDARHEHP
;
A
#
# COMPACT_ATOMS: atom_id res chain seq x y z
N MET A 1 -2.52 -17.00 17.04
CA MET A 1 -1.14 -16.61 16.65
C MET A 1 -0.70 -15.42 17.49
N SER A 2 0.53 -15.38 18.02
CA SER A 2 1.00 -14.23 18.82
C SER A 2 1.88 -13.29 17.99
N ILE A 3 1.85 -11.99 18.31
CA ILE A 3 2.71 -10.96 17.70
C ILE A 3 4.20 -11.32 17.78
N LYS A 4 4.62 -12.04 18.83
CA LYS A 4 6.01 -12.49 18.98
C LYS A 4 6.39 -13.49 17.90
N TRP A 5 5.48 -14.42 17.57
CA TRP A 5 5.72 -15.41 16.53
C TRP A 5 5.77 -14.77 15.14
N MET A 6 4.85 -13.84 14.84
CA MET A 6 4.88 -13.09 13.58
C MET A 6 6.16 -12.27 13.41
N ARG A 7 6.61 -11.58 14.47
CA ARG A 7 7.89 -10.84 14.42
C ARG A 7 9.08 -11.75 14.20
N ALA A 8 9.12 -12.91 14.85
CA ALA A 8 10.18 -13.89 14.66
C ALA A 8 10.18 -14.43 13.22
N GLU A 9 9.00 -14.71 12.67
CA GLU A 9 8.87 -15.22 11.31
C GLU A 9 9.22 -14.15 10.26
N LEU A 10 8.80 -12.91 10.45
CA LEU A 10 9.20 -11.78 9.59
C LEU A 10 10.71 -11.54 9.66
N LYS A 11 11.32 -11.59 10.85
CA LYS A 11 12.77 -11.47 11.02
C LYS A 11 13.48 -12.60 10.29
N ARG A 12 13.06 -13.85 10.48
CA ARG A 12 13.61 -15.04 9.79
C ARG A 12 13.54 -14.91 8.27
N ILE A 13 12.44 -14.35 7.74
CA ILE A 13 12.28 -14.10 6.30
C ILE A 13 13.22 -12.98 5.86
N ALA A 14 13.28 -11.86 6.59
CA ALA A 14 14.16 -10.72 6.31
C ALA A 14 15.65 -11.10 6.29
N GLU A 15 16.10 -11.90 7.27
CA GLU A 15 17.46 -12.45 7.33
C GLU A 15 17.76 -13.31 6.09
N LYS A 16 16.81 -14.13 5.66
CA LYS A 16 16.95 -15.02 4.49
C LYS A 16 17.05 -14.27 3.16
N ILE A 17 16.49 -13.06 3.07
CA ILE A 17 16.53 -12.22 1.85
C ILE A 17 17.58 -11.10 1.94
N GLY A 18 18.37 -11.03 3.01
CA GLY A 18 19.45 -10.04 3.18
C GLY A 18 18.98 -8.65 3.59
N ALA A 19 17.80 -8.52 4.21
CA ALA A 19 17.17 -7.24 4.59
C ALA A 19 17.32 -6.91 6.10
N GLU A 20 18.41 -7.35 6.75
CA GLU A 20 18.55 -7.31 8.23
C GLU A 20 18.51 -5.91 8.87
N ASP A 21 18.71 -4.83 8.11
CA ASP A 21 18.85 -3.46 8.64
C ASP A 21 17.68 -2.50 8.34
N GLU A 22 16.69 -2.90 7.53
CA GLU A 22 15.57 -2.02 7.18
C GLU A 22 14.36 -2.29 8.09
N GLU A 23 13.87 -1.24 8.76
CA GLU A 23 12.62 -1.31 9.53
C GLU A 23 11.48 -1.60 8.55
N THR A 24 10.96 -2.84 8.55
CA THR A 24 9.91 -3.26 7.61
C THR A 24 8.70 -2.33 7.68
N VAL A 25 8.45 -1.61 6.58
CA VAL A 25 7.36 -0.62 6.48
C VAL A 25 6.09 -1.24 5.91
N LEU A 26 6.25 -2.12 4.92
CA LEU A 26 5.18 -2.75 4.16
C LEU A 26 5.43 -4.25 4.02
N VAL A 27 4.39 -5.04 4.19
CA VAL A 27 4.38 -6.48 3.87
C VAL A 27 3.36 -6.71 2.76
N MET A 28 3.81 -7.23 1.62
CA MET A 28 2.96 -7.60 0.49
C MET A 28 2.76 -9.12 0.49
N LEU A 29 1.52 -9.58 0.59
CA LEU A 29 1.19 -11.01 0.69
C LEU A 29 1.10 -11.72 -0.67
N THR A 30 0.68 -10.99 -1.69
CA THR A 30 0.50 -11.50 -3.05
C THR A 30 1.15 -10.54 -4.04
N VAL A 31 1.87 -11.06 -5.03
CA VAL A 31 2.50 -10.26 -6.10
C VAL A 31 2.06 -10.80 -7.45
N VAL A 32 1.57 -9.92 -8.30
CA VAL A 32 1.28 -10.23 -9.72
C VAL A 32 2.11 -9.30 -10.59
N ASP A 33 2.94 -9.90 -11.44
CA ASP A 33 3.68 -9.17 -12.46
C ASP A 33 2.78 -9.05 -13.71
N CYS A 34 2.13 -7.89 -13.85
CA CYS A 34 1.23 -7.58 -14.96
C CYS A 34 1.96 -6.93 -16.15
N ARG A 35 3.29 -7.10 -16.30
CA ARG A 35 4.02 -6.53 -17.45
C ARG A 35 3.38 -6.98 -18.75
N VAL A 36 2.83 -6.01 -19.49
CA VAL A 36 2.19 -6.17 -20.80
C VAL A 36 3.13 -6.85 -21.81
N ASP A 37 4.45 -6.72 -21.61
CA ASP A 37 5.48 -7.32 -22.46
C ASP A 37 5.73 -8.81 -22.16
N ALA A 38 5.26 -9.32 -21.01
CA ALA A 38 5.55 -10.67 -20.51
C ALA A 38 4.37 -11.64 -20.71
N VAL A 39 3.17 -11.13 -21.00
CA VAL A 39 1.96 -11.93 -21.24
C VAL A 39 1.38 -11.45 -22.56
N GLU A 40 1.43 -12.28 -23.61
CA GLU A 40 0.86 -11.96 -24.93
C GLU A 40 -0.67 -11.73 -24.89
N GLU A 41 -1.31 -12.02 -23.76
CA GLU A 41 -2.72 -11.75 -23.46
C GLU A 41 -2.81 -10.81 -22.27
N GLU A 42 -3.57 -9.72 -22.44
CA GLU A 42 -4.01 -8.83 -21.37
C GLU A 42 -4.61 -9.70 -20.25
N MET A 43 -4.06 -9.66 -19.03
CA MET A 43 -4.60 -10.47 -17.93
C MET A 43 -6.07 -10.09 -17.72
N ASP A 44 -7.01 -11.01 -17.99
CA ASP A 44 -8.47 -10.80 -17.90
C ASP A 44 -8.94 -10.77 -16.44
N TYR A 45 -8.41 -9.83 -15.66
CA TYR A 45 -8.94 -9.51 -14.35
C TYR A 45 -10.06 -8.47 -14.49
N PRO A 46 -11.18 -8.63 -13.77
CA PRO A 46 -12.16 -7.57 -13.64
C PRO A 46 -11.49 -6.27 -13.16
N ASN A 47 -11.97 -5.12 -13.66
CA ASN A 47 -11.48 -3.79 -13.27
C ASN A 47 -11.57 -3.49 -11.76
N THR A 48 -12.23 -4.35 -10.99
CA THR A 48 -12.37 -4.26 -9.53
C THR A 48 -11.28 -5.01 -8.76
N VAL A 49 -10.50 -5.86 -9.44
CA VAL A 49 -9.41 -6.61 -8.81
C VAL A 49 -8.24 -5.66 -8.58
N GLY A 50 -7.70 -5.68 -7.36
CA GLY A 50 -6.64 -4.77 -6.97
C GLY A 50 -5.98 -5.16 -5.66
N HIS A 51 -4.85 -4.54 -5.39
CA HIS A 51 -4.26 -4.59 -4.05
C HIS A 51 -5.05 -3.72 -3.10
N SER A 52 -5.22 -4.17 -1.87
CA SER A 52 -5.80 -3.38 -0.80
C SER A 52 -4.86 -3.39 0.38
N PHE A 53 -4.61 -2.22 0.96
CA PHE A 53 -3.92 -2.12 2.24
C PHE A 53 -4.66 -1.17 3.17
N ASN A 54 -4.61 -1.47 4.47
CA ASN A 54 -5.22 -0.65 5.50
C ASN A 54 -4.13 0.02 6.32
N TYR A 55 -4.22 1.34 6.50
CA TYR A 55 -3.26 2.09 7.30
C TYR A 55 -3.94 3.21 8.08
N PRO A 56 -3.56 3.45 9.35
CA PRO A 56 -4.09 4.55 10.12
C PRO A 56 -3.61 5.89 9.56
N VAL A 57 -4.56 6.81 9.38
CA VAL A 57 -4.34 8.23 9.09
C VAL A 57 -5.04 9.01 10.21
N LEU A 58 -4.30 9.80 10.97
CA LEU A 58 -4.73 10.49 12.20
C LEU A 58 -5.47 9.55 13.18
N GLY A 59 -4.97 8.32 13.32
CA GLY A 59 -5.54 7.29 14.19
C GLY A 59 -6.78 6.57 13.66
N VAL A 60 -7.31 6.97 12.50
CA VAL A 60 -8.46 6.32 11.85
C VAL A 60 -7.98 5.43 10.71
N GLN A 61 -8.42 4.17 10.70
CA GLN A 61 -8.09 3.20 9.66
C GLN A 61 -8.62 3.66 8.29
N THR A 62 -7.71 3.77 7.31
CA THR A 62 -8.06 4.05 5.92
C THR A 62 -7.71 2.83 5.09
N VAL A 63 -8.72 2.29 4.41
CA VAL A 63 -8.48 1.27 3.39
C VAL A 63 -8.17 2.00 2.08
N MET A 64 -7.01 1.70 1.51
CA MET A 64 -6.62 2.13 0.17
C MET A 64 -6.67 0.94 -0.78
N HIS A 65 -7.07 1.19 -2.01
CA HIS A 65 -7.21 0.17 -3.05
C HIS A 65 -6.50 0.61 -4.34
N PHE A 66 -5.74 -0.30 -4.95
CA PHE A 66 -4.88 -0.11 -6.11
C PHE A 66 -5.36 -1.05 -7.23
N PRO A 67 -6.19 -0.57 -8.16
CA PRO A 67 -6.75 -1.42 -9.21
C PRO A 67 -5.66 -1.94 -10.16
N LEU A 68 -5.62 -3.26 -10.39
CA LEU A 68 -4.63 -3.89 -11.28
C LEU A 68 -4.82 -3.51 -12.75
N CYS A 69 -6.03 -3.11 -13.14
CA CYS A 69 -6.32 -2.60 -14.49
C CYS A 69 -5.68 -1.22 -14.77
N THR A 70 -5.18 -0.52 -13.74
CA THR A 70 -4.56 0.80 -13.88
C THR A 70 -3.10 0.84 -13.42
N MET A 71 -2.65 -0.17 -12.68
CA MET A 71 -1.37 -0.14 -11.99
C MET A 71 -0.90 -1.56 -11.65
N ASN A 72 0.36 -1.89 -11.91
CA ASN A 72 0.91 -3.20 -11.55
C ASN A 72 1.22 -3.28 -10.03
N SER A 73 1.53 -4.49 -9.55
CA SER A 73 1.81 -4.71 -8.12
C SER A 73 3.03 -3.95 -7.59
N TYR A 74 4.04 -3.72 -8.43
CA TYR A 74 5.27 -3.02 -8.05
C TYR A 74 4.99 -1.53 -7.80
N ASP A 75 4.27 -0.88 -8.72
CA ASP A 75 3.86 0.51 -8.57
C ASP A 75 2.92 0.70 -7.38
N ALA A 76 1.99 -0.25 -7.17
CA ALA A 76 1.12 -0.25 -5.99
C ALA A 76 1.92 -0.34 -4.68
N ALA A 77 2.92 -1.21 -4.63
CA ALA A 77 3.79 -1.35 -3.46
C ALA A 77 4.61 -0.08 -3.20
N ASN A 78 5.17 0.52 -4.25
CA ASN A 78 5.95 1.76 -4.13
C ASN A 78 5.08 2.92 -3.61
N LEU A 79 3.86 3.07 -4.12
CA LEU A 79 2.92 4.08 -3.64
C LEU A 79 2.48 3.83 -2.19
N ALA A 80 2.19 2.58 -1.84
CA ALA A 80 1.81 2.20 -0.49
C ALA A 80 2.93 2.50 0.52
N GLU A 81 4.16 2.12 0.20
CA GLU A 81 5.34 2.40 1.02
C GLU A 81 5.57 3.90 1.19
N ALA A 82 5.57 4.65 0.07
CA ALA A 82 5.74 6.10 0.10
C ALA A 82 4.65 6.78 0.95
N PHE A 83 3.41 6.30 0.87
CA PHE A 83 2.30 6.77 1.71
C PHE A 83 2.56 6.52 3.19
N ILE A 84 2.98 5.32 3.57
CA ILE A 84 3.30 5.01 4.97
C ILE A 84 4.41 5.91 5.48
N LEU A 85 5.49 6.08 4.71
CA LEU A 85 6.60 6.94 5.07
C LEU A 85 6.16 8.41 5.24
N HIS A 86 5.29 8.88 4.36
CA HIS A 86 4.71 10.22 4.44
C HIS A 86 3.89 10.40 5.73
N VAL A 87 2.97 9.48 6.03
CA VAL A 87 2.16 9.51 7.25
C VAL A 87 3.05 9.47 8.50
N ARG A 88 4.05 8.57 8.54
CA ARG A 88 4.99 8.48 9.67
C ARG A 88 5.74 9.80 9.89
N ALA A 89 6.14 10.48 8.81
CA ALA A 89 6.86 11.74 8.88
C ALA A 89 5.97 12.90 9.35
N ILE A 90 4.76 13.03 8.79
CA ILE A 90 3.85 14.14 9.10
C ILE A 90 3.19 13.96 10.47
N GLU A 91 2.66 12.77 10.76
CA GLU A 91 1.93 12.51 12.01
C GLU A 91 2.86 12.23 13.19
N SER A 92 4.18 12.18 12.96
CA SER A 92 5.19 11.91 14.00
C SER A 92 4.84 10.68 14.85
N LEU A 93 4.44 9.58 14.18
CA LEU A 93 3.96 8.38 14.85
C LEU A 93 5.03 7.83 15.81
N ARG A 94 4.62 7.51 17.05
CA ARG A 94 5.51 6.92 18.05
C ARG A 94 6.03 5.55 17.60
N ARG A 95 7.26 5.20 18.00
CA ARG A 95 7.79 3.84 17.77
C ARG A 95 7.23 2.84 18.80
N PRO A 96 6.84 1.62 18.39
CA PRO A 96 6.85 1.11 17.02
C PRO A 96 5.67 1.66 16.20
N ALA A 97 5.96 2.16 14.99
CA ALA A 97 4.93 2.62 14.06
C ALA A 97 4.19 1.41 13.44
N PRO A 98 2.94 1.59 12.99
CA PRO A 98 2.21 0.54 12.28
C PRO A 98 2.92 0.12 11.00
N VAL A 99 2.91 -1.18 10.71
CA VAL A 99 3.37 -1.77 9.45
C VAL A 99 2.16 -1.90 8.53
N GLY A 100 2.28 -1.50 7.27
CA GLY A 100 1.26 -1.72 6.26
C GLY A 100 1.23 -3.18 5.82
N VAL A 101 0.04 -3.74 5.61
CA VAL A 101 -0.12 -5.07 5.01
C VAL A 101 -1.00 -4.92 3.78
N MET A 102 -0.45 -5.32 2.64
CA MET A 102 -1.09 -5.24 1.34
C MET A 102 -1.37 -6.64 0.80
N ASP A 103 -2.59 -6.85 0.32
CA ASP A 103 -3.02 -8.12 -0.27
C ASP A 103 -4.03 -7.88 -1.40
N MET A 104 -4.17 -8.87 -2.27
CA MET A 104 -5.12 -8.81 -3.36
C MET A 104 -6.56 -8.99 -2.89
N ARG A 105 -7.46 -8.20 -3.47
CA ARG A 105 -8.90 -8.33 -3.29
C ARG A 105 -9.60 -8.32 -4.64
N PRO A 106 -10.67 -9.13 -4.81
CA PRO A 106 -11.45 -9.12 -6.04
C PRO A 106 -12.30 -7.85 -6.20
N PHE A 107 -12.56 -7.14 -5.09
CA PHE A 107 -13.31 -5.89 -5.04
C PHE A 107 -12.72 -4.95 -3.98
N PRO A 108 -12.82 -3.62 -4.17
CA PRO A 108 -12.50 -2.67 -3.11
C PRO A 108 -13.46 -2.84 -1.93
N SER A 109 -12.97 -2.64 -0.71
CA SER A 109 -13.82 -2.50 0.47
C SER A 109 -14.75 -1.30 0.32
N SER A 110 -15.95 -1.35 0.93
CA SER A 110 -16.83 -0.18 0.98
C SER A 110 -16.10 1.01 1.61
N GLY A 111 -16.15 2.17 0.96
CA GLY A 111 -15.45 3.38 1.40
C GLY A 111 -13.92 3.35 1.22
N ALA A 112 -13.37 2.37 0.50
CA ALA A 112 -11.94 2.36 0.20
C ALA A 112 -11.56 3.55 -0.68
N TRP A 113 -10.43 4.19 -0.34
CA TRP A 113 -9.82 5.20 -1.18
C TRP A 113 -9.19 4.54 -2.40
N ILE A 114 -9.74 4.79 -3.58
CA ILE A 114 -9.16 4.30 -4.83
C ILE A 114 -7.94 5.15 -5.14
N PHE A 115 -6.76 4.57 -5.01
CA PHE A 115 -5.50 5.28 -5.15
C PHE A 115 -5.16 5.43 -6.64
N PRO A 116 -5.04 6.65 -7.18
CA PRO A 116 -4.75 6.85 -8.58
C PRO A 116 -3.30 6.48 -8.93
N PRO A 117 -3.03 5.97 -10.15
CA PRO A 117 -1.68 5.73 -10.62
C PRO A 117 -0.88 7.03 -10.69
N LEU A 118 0.44 6.90 -10.63
CA LEU A 118 1.36 8.02 -10.81
C LEU A 118 1.33 8.47 -12.27
N ALA A 119 1.13 9.76 -12.53
CA ALA A 119 1.17 10.28 -13.90
C ALA A 119 2.63 10.37 -14.42
N ASP A 120 2.80 10.40 -15.74
CA ASP A 120 4.11 10.49 -16.38
C ASP A 120 4.91 11.70 -15.89
N GLY A 121 6.09 11.44 -15.33
CA GLY A 121 6.99 12.47 -14.80
C GLY A 121 6.55 13.09 -13.47
N GLN A 122 5.46 12.62 -12.85
CA GLN A 122 5.03 13.07 -11.53
C GLN A 122 5.95 12.50 -10.44
N ASP A 123 6.33 13.34 -9.48
CA ASP A 123 7.09 12.88 -8.31
C ASP A 123 6.20 12.12 -7.32
N ILE A 124 6.66 10.95 -6.89
CA ILE A 124 5.92 10.05 -5.99
C ILE A 124 5.60 10.70 -4.64
N LYS A 125 6.52 11.51 -4.09
CA LYS A 125 6.30 12.14 -2.78
C LYS A 125 5.21 13.19 -2.86
N SER A 126 5.22 13.98 -3.91
CA SER A 126 4.22 15.02 -4.18
C SER A 126 2.84 14.41 -4.41
N HIS A 127 2.76 13.33 -5.20
CA HIS A 127 1.52 12.58 -5.44
C HIS A 127 0.93 12.03 -4.14
N VAL A 128 1.75 11.34 -3.34
CA VAL A 128 1.33 10.79 -2.05
C VAL A 128 0.87 11.87 -1.07
N ALA A 129 1.57 12.99 -1.01
CA ALA A 129 1.20 14.11 -0.15
C ALA A 129 -0.16 14.70 -0.53
N GLU A 130 -0.44 14.80 -1.83
CA GLU A 130 -1.74 15.22 -2.33
C GLU A 130 -2.84 14.22 -1.95
N GLN A 131 -2.61 12.92 -2.16
CA GLN A 131 -3.58 11.89 -1.78
C GLN A 131 -3.88 11.90 -0.27
N TYR A 132 -2.84 12.06 0.57
CA TYR A 132 -3.02 12.22 2.01
C TYR A 132 -3.93 13.40 2.35
N ARG A 133 -3.71 14.57 1.74
CA ARG A 133 -4.56 15.75 1.94
C ARG A 133 -6.01 15.49 1.51
N LEU A 134 -6.22 14.90 0.33
CA LEU A 134 -7.55 14.60 -0.18
C LEU A 134 -8.32 13.62 0.72
N ILE A 135 -7.64 12.63 1.28
CA ILE A 135 -8.23 11.71 2.26
C ILE A 135 -8.71 12.46 3.51
N LEU A 136 -7.94 13.43 3.99
CA LEU A 136 -8.34 14.25 5.14
C LEU A 136 -9.53 15.15 4.82
N ASP A 137 -9.52 15.80 3.65
CA ASP A 137 -10.58 16.70 3.21
C ASP A 137 -11.92 15.93 3.07
N ALA A 138 -11.88 14.75 2.42
CA ALA A 138 -13.06 13.90 2.25
C ALA A 138 -13.69 13.43 3.57
N ARG A 139 -12.89 13.24 4.62
CA ARG A 139 -13.38 12.88 5.96
C ARG A 139 -14.10 14.04 6.65
N HIS A 140 -13.71 15.29 6.37
CA HIS A 140 -14.38 16.45 6.94
C HIS A 140 -15.73 16.72 6.27
N GLU A 141 -15.89 16.35 5.00
CA GLU A 141 -17.16 16.49 4.26
C GLU A 141 -18.20 15.42 4.66
N HIS A 142 -17.74 14.26 5.14
CA HIS A 142 -18.57 13.13 5.52
C HIS A 142 -18.13 12.51 6.88
N PRO A 143 -18.43 13.17 8.01
CA PRO A 143 -18.02 12.74 9.35
C PRO A 143 -18.75 11.49 9.88
#